data_AF-A0A232LUK1-F1
#
_entry.id   AF-A0A232LUK1-F1
#
_cell.length_a   1.000
_cell.length_b   1.000
_cell.length_c   1.000
_cell.angle_alpha   90.00
_cell.angle_beta   90.00
_cell.angle_gamma   90.00
#
_symmetry.space_group_name_H-M   'P 1'
#
loop_
_entity.id
_entity.type
_entity.pdbx_description
1 polymer ?
#
loop_
_entity_poly.entity_id
_entity_poly.type
_entity_poly.pdbx_seq_one_letter_code
_entity_poly.pdbx_strand_id
1 'polypeptide(L)'
;MDNNNNTSVEKIESTLSPAEFRAYNRLAEKMDLYHNYFRQTWNQLYDACRNNKRPAGLSIRQFLHLGLDFCWTLATHHSIEEQVLFPFLAKKMPEFAVGVPGNDDIDAAANDLDLDLLQQHKEIHAGMDRLEDYLQRCRVGEDELRLQEVKRLMDGFAAVLWTHLDEEVRTLRAENMRKYWTLAELKKFPV
;
A
#
# COMPACT_ATOMS: atom_id res chain seq x y z
N MET A 1 15.82 23.23 -42.72
CA MET A 1 15.27 21.89 -43.05
C MET A 1 15.06 21.16 -41.76
N ASP A 2 13.93 21.50 -41.15
CA ASP A 2 12.96 20.73 -40.37
C ASP A 2 13.44 19.61 -39.43
N ASN A 3 13.31 19.93 -38.14
CA ASN A 3 12.91 19.06 -37.04
C ASN A 3 11.84 18.04 -37.47
N ASN A 4 12.07 16.74 -37.26
CA ASN A 4 10.97 15.77 -37.32
C ASN A 4 11.21 14.41 -36.64
N ASN A 5 11.98 14.35 -35.56
CA ASN A 5 12.16 13.09 -34.80
C ASN A 5 11.68 13.13 -33.34
N ASN A 6 11.10 14.25 -32.87
CA ASN A 6 10.59 14.33 -31.49
C ASN A 6 9.05 14.19 -31.39
N THR A 7 8.33 14.14 -32.51
CA THR A 7 6.86 14.18 -32.52
C THR A 7 6.22 12.79 -32.49
N SER A 8 6.99 11.73 -32.73
CA SER A 8 6.48 10.35 -32.84
C SER A 8 6.56 9.58 -31.51
N VAL A 9 7.44 9.98 -30.59
CA VAL A 9 7.59 9.33 -29.28
C VAL A 9 6.56 9.87 -28.27
N GLU A 10 6.37 11.19 -28.19
CA GLU A 10 5.31 11.82 -27.36
C GLU A 10 3.89 11.47 -27.85
N LYS A 11 3.70 11.17 -29.14
CA LYS A 11 2.37 10.89 -29.71
C LYS A 11 1.86 9.47 -29.43
N ILE A 12 2.71 8.56 -28.96
CA ILE A 12 2.30 7.22 -28.52
C ILE A 12 1.82 7.24 -27.06
N GLU A 13 2.21 8.27 -26.28
CA GLU A 13 1.84 8.41 -24.87
C GLU A 13 0.36 8.77 -24.64
N SER A 14 -0.37 9.31 -25.63
CA SER A 14 -1.82 9.55 -25.51
C SER A 14 -2.68 8.57 -26.33
N THR A 15 -2.48 7.26 -26.15
CA THR A 15 -3.24 6.23 -26.89
C THR A 15 -4.54 5.77 -26.21
N LEU A 16 -4.83 6.19 -24.98
CA LEU A 16 -6.09 5.91 -24.31
C LEU A 16 -7.04 7.11 -24.41
N SER A 17 -8.30 6.87 -24.74
CA SER A 17 -9.33 7.86 -24.46
C SER A 17 -9.47 8.10 -22.94
N PRO A 18 -10.00 9.24 -22.50
CA PRO A 18 -10.20 9.52 -21.08
C PRO A 18 -11.04 8.45 -20.35
N ALA A 19 -11.99 7.82 -21.05
CA ALA A 19 -12.81 6.74 -20.49
C ALA A 19 -12.00 5.46 -20.26
N GLU A 20 -11.13 5.11 -21.21
CA GLU A 20 -10.26 3.93 -21.10
C GLU A 20 -9.20 4.14 -20.03
N PHE A 21 -8.58 5.33 -19.98
CA PHE A 21 -7.64 5.68 -18.93
C PHE A 21 -8.27 5.48 -17.54
N ARG A 22 -9.47 6.04 -17.29
CA ARG A 22 -10.19 5.84 -16.03
C ARG A 22 -10.49 4.37 -15.73
N ALA A 23 -10.86 3.60 -16.75
CA ALA A 23 -11.12 2.17 -16.57
C ALA A 23 -9.85 1.43 -16.11
N TYR A 24 -8.72 1.67 -16.76
CA TYR A 24 -7.43 1.10 -16.39
C TYR A 24 -6.90 1.61 -15.04
N ASN A 25 -7.15 2.87 -14.69
CA ASN A 25 -6.63 3.50 -13.49
C ASN A 25 -7.48 3.27 -12.23
N ARG A 26 -8.67 2.67 -12.37
CA ARG A 26 -9.65 2.53 -11.29
C ARG A 26 -9.09 1.87 -10.03
N LEU A 27 -8.25 0.83 -10.18
CA LEU A 27 -7.66 0.14 -9.03
C LEU A 27 -6.65 1.03 -8.31
N ALA A 28 -5.77 1.71 -9.03
CA ALA A 28 -4.84 2.67 -8.44
C ALA A 28 -5.57 3.79 -7.68
N GLU A 29 -6.66 4.34 -8.22
CA GLU A 29 -7.46 5.36 -7.54
C GLU A 29 -8.10 4.83 -6.25
N LYS A 30 -8.64 3.62 -6.29
CA LYS A 30 -9.22 2.98 -5.09
C LYS A 30 -8.14 2.67 -4.06
N MET A 31 -6.99 2.16 -4.49
CA MET A 31 -5.86 1.85 -3.63
C MET A 31 -5.35 3.12 -2.93
N ASP A 32 -5.14 4.18 -3.70
CA ASP A 32 -4.66 5.46 -3.17
C ASP A 32 -5.66 6.09 -2.20
N LEU A 33 -6.97 5.87 -2.35
CA LEU A 33 -7.97 6.31 -1.37
C LEU A 33 -7.73 5.68 0.02
N TYR A 34 -7.54 4.35 0.09
CA TYR A 34 -7.23 3.67 1.35
C TYR A 34 -5.85 4.09 1.87
N HIS A 35 -4.86 4.17 0.99
CA HIS A 35 -3.51 4.56 1.37
C HIS A 35 -3.45 5.97 1.94
N ASN A 36 -4.24 6.90 1.39
CA ASN A 36 -4.35 8.25 1.92
C ASN A 36 -5.00 8.29 3.31
N TYR A 37 -5.94 7.39 3.61
CA TYR A 37 -6.46 7.24 4.98
C TYR A 37 -5.38 6.75 5.96
N PHE A 38 -4.52 5.81 5.53
CA PHE A 38 -3.38 5.37 6.34
C PHE A 38 -2.36 6.47 6.56
N ARG A 39 -1.99 7.22 5.52
CA ARG A 39 -1.08 8.38 5.64
C ARG A 39 -1.62 9.44 6.59
N GLN A 40 -2.91 9.75 6.52
CA GLN A 40 -3.53 10.72 7.42
C GLN A 40 -3.46 10.26 8.88
N THR A 41 -3.86 9.02 9.14
CA THR A 41 -3.84 8.44 10.49
C THR A 41 -2.42 8.33 11.04
N TRP A 42 -1.49 7.87 10.21
CA TRP A 42 -0.06 7.83 10.51
C TRP A 42 0.47 9.20 10.92
N ASN A 43 0.24 10.23 10.11
CA ASN A 43 0.73 11.58 10.38
C ASN A 43 0.15 12.13 11.69
N GLN A 44 -1.13 11.88 11.98
CA GLN A 44 -1.74 12.29 13.24
C GLN A 44 -1.07 11.64 14.46
N LEU A 45 -0.80 10.33 14.39
CA LEU A 45 -0.09 9.59 15.44
C LEU A 45 1.37 10.08 15.56
N TYR A 46 2.05 10.21 14.43
CA TYR A 46 3.47 10.54 14.37
C TYR A 46 3.75 11.98 14.82
N ASP A 47 2.89 12.93 14.46
CA ASP A 47 2.99 14.32 14.91
C ASP A 47 2.76 14.44 16.42
N ALA A 48 1.84 13.64 16.99
CA ALA A 48 1.68 13.57 18.43
C ALA A 48 2.96 13.10 19.12
N CYS A 49 3.64 12.12 18.53
CA CYS A 49 4.90 11.59 19.01
C CYS A 49 6.05 12.61 18.90
N ARG A 50 6.21 13.25 17.73
CA ARG A 50 7.23 14.27 17.47
C ARG A 50 7.10 15.49 18.38
N ASN A 51 5.87 15.95 18.61
CA ASN A 51 5.60 17.09 19.48
C ASN A 51 5.54 16.71 20.96
N ASN A 52 5.71 15.42 21.29
CA ASN A 52 5.51 14.85 22.62
C ASN A 52 4.20 15.34 23.27
N LYS A 53 3.15 15.47 22.46
CA LYS A 53 1.88 16.09 22.85
C LYS A 53 0.76 15.49 22.01
N ARG A 54 -0.20 14.83 22.69
CA ARG A 54 -1.40 14.29 22.03
C ARG A 54 -2.23 15.42 21.39
N PRO A 55 -2.95 15.15 20.28
CA PRO A 55 -3.79 16.16 19.64
C PRO A 55 -4.78 16.77 20.63
N ALA A 56 -5.02 18.08 20.52
CA ALA A 56 -5.94 18.77 21.41
C ALA A 56 -7.33 18.13 21.34
N GLY A 57 -7.94 17.87 22.50
CA GLY A 57 -9.27 17.25 22.58
C GLY A 57 -9.28 15.71 22.49
N LEU A 58 -8.16 15.05 22.16
CA LEU A 58 -8.09 13.58 22.28
C LEU A 58 -7.75 13.19 23.72
N SER A 59 -8.56 12.30 24.30
CA SER A 59 -8.23 11.57 25.53
C SER A 59 -7.18 10.48 25.28
N ILE A 60 -6.57 9.93 26.34
CA ILE A 60 -5.58 8.83 26.20
C ILE A 60 -6.25 7.64 25.53
N ARG A 61 -7.46 7.28 25.97
CA ARG A 61 -8.26 6.20 25.40
C ARG A 61 -8.53 6.38 23.90
N GLN A 62 -8.89 7.59 23.47
CA GLN A 62 -9.10 7.88 22.05
C GLN A 62 -7.81 7.81 21.24
N PHE A 63 -6.67 8.23 21.80
CA PHE A 63 -5.37 8.11 21.14
C PHE A 63 -4.93 6.64 20.97
N LEU A 64 -5.12 5.82 22.01
CA LEU A 64 -4.86 4.38 21.92
C LEU A 64 -5.76 3.70 20.90
N HIS A 65 -7.06 4.05 20.88
CA HIS A 65 -8.00 3.54 19.88
C HIS A 65 -7.58 3.93 18.46
N LEU A 66 -7.17 5.17 18.23
CA LEU A 66 -6.68 5.62 16.92
C LEU A 66 -5.50 4.76 16.42
N GLY A 67 -4.54 4.44 17.29
CA GLY A 67 -3.40 3.60 16.94
C GLY A 67 -3.76 2.13 16.71
N LEU A 68 -4.66 1.58 17.51
CA LEU A 68 -5.15 0.20 17.34
C LEU A 68 -6.00 0.05 16.07
N ASP A 69 -6.86 1.03 15.79
CA ASP A 69 -7.68 1.05 14.57
C ASP A 69 -6.82 1.17 13.32
N PHE A 70 -5.73 1.95 13.38
CA PHE A 70 -4.73 1.99 12.31
C PHE A 70 -4.17 0.59 12.02
N CYS A 71 -3.70 -0.12 13.05
CA CYS A 71 -3.14 -1.46 12.89
C CYS A 71 -4.18 -2.44 12.32
N TRP A 72 -5.39 -2.44 12.88
CA TRP A 72 -6.46 -3.33 12.42
C TRP A 72 -6.89 -3.06 10.98
N THR A 73 -7.07 -1.78 10.60
CA THR A 73 -7.54 -1.41 9.26
C THR A 73 -6.48 -1.72 8.21
N LEU A 74 -5.20 -1.43 8.50
CA LEU A 74 -4.09 -1.75 7.61
C LEU A 74 -3.91 -3.27 7.46
N ALA A 75 -4.04 -4.03 8.54
CA ALA A 75 -3.98 -5.50 8.48
C ALA A 75 -5.12 -6.09 7.65
N THR A 76 -6.34 -5.56 7.80
CA THR A 76 -7.51 -6.01 7.04
C THR A 76 -7.35 -5.70 5.56
N HIS A 77 -6.79 -4.54 5.23
CA HIS A 77 -6.48 -4.14 3.86
C HIS A 77 -5.49 -5.09 3.18
N HIS A 78 -4.32 -5.31 3.79
CA HIS A 78 -3.33 -6.28 3.30
C HIS A 78 -3.91 -7.70 3.19
N SER A 79 -4.74 -8.11 4.15
CA SER A 79 -5.40 -9.41 4.10
C SER A 79 -6.33 -9.56 2.89
N ILE A 80 -6.97 -8.49 2.42
CA ILE A 80 -7.80 -8.51 1.20
C ILE A 80 -6.91 -8.55 -0.03
N GLU A 81 -5.82 -7.79 -0.05
CA GLU A 81 -4.83 -7.86 -1.13
C GLU A 81 -4.30 -9.28 -1.32
N GLU A 82 -3.74 -9.86 -0.26
CA GLU A 82 -3.07 -11.16 -0.32
C GLU A 82 -4.03 -12.31 -0.63
N GLN A 83 -5.27 -12.25 -0.14
CA GLN A 83 -6.23 -13.35 -0.33
C GLN A 83 -7.03 -13.23 -1.62
N VAL A 84 -7.17 -12.02 -2.17
CA VAL A 84 -8.12 -11.76 -3.27
C VAL A 84 -7.46 -11.03 -4.44
N LEU A 85 -6.86 -9.87 -4.20
CA LEU A 85 -6.39 -9.00 -5.29
C LEU A 85 -5.10 -9.51 -5.93
N PHE A 86 -4.06 -9.79 -5.13
CA PHE A 86 -2.76 -10.26 -5.61
C PHE A 86 -2.86 -11.61 -6.34
N PRO A 87 -3.59 -12.63 -5.82
CA PRO A 87 -3.79 -13.87 -6.58
C PRO A 87 -4.53 -13.66 -7.91
N PHE A 88 -5.41 -12.65 -7.98
CA PHE A 88 -6.08 -12.31 -9.24
C PHE A 88 -5.13 -11.64 -10.23
N LEU A 89 -4.32 -10.69 -9.77
CA LEU A 89 -3.31 -9.98 -10.57
C LEU A 89 -2.22 -10.94 -11.09
N ALA A 90 -1.78 -11.87 -10.25
CA ALA A 90 -0.78 -12.90 -10.54
C ALA A 90 -1.08 -13.75 -11.78
N LYS A 91 -2.35 -13.83 -12.21
CA LYS A 91 -2.74 -14.54 -13.43
C LYS A 91 -2.10 -13.97 -14.70
N LYS A 92 -1.72 -12.69 -14.69
CA LYS A 92 -1.13 -12.01 -15.86
C LYS A 92 0.00 -11.05 -15.54
N MET A 93 0.22 -10.72 -14.27
CA MET A 93 1.24 -9.78 -13.83
C MET A 93 2.30 -10.54 -13.02
N PRO A 94 3.46 -10.84 -13.62
CA PRO A 94 4.52 -11.64 -12.98
C PRO A 94 4.99 -11.07 -11.63
N GLU A 95 4.94 -9.75 -11.46
CA GLU A 95 5.27 -9.07 -10.20
C GLU A 95 4.40 -9.52 -9.01
N PHE A 96 3.23 -10.11 -9.26
CA PHE A 96 2.34 -10.68 -8.23
C PHE A 96 2.39 -12.22 -8.19
N ALA A 97 3.12 -12.87 -9.08
CA ALA A 97 3.17 -14.33 -9.20
C ALA A 97 4.17 -14.99 -8.23
N VAL A 98 5.13 -14.25 -7.70
CA VAL A 98 6.15 -14.76 -6.77
C VAL A 98 5.51 -15.10 -5.42
N GLY A 99 5.64 -16.36 -4.99
CA GLY A 99 5.11 -16.82 -3.69
C GLY A 99 3.66 -17.33 -3.71
N VAL A 100 3.02 -17.42 -4.88
CA VAL A 100 1.69 -18.05 -5.04
C VAL A 100 1.88 -19.57 -5.22
N PRO A 101 1.30 -20.43 -4.36
CA PRO A 101 1.38 -21.88 -4.52
C PRO A 101 0.79 -22.34 -5.86
N GLY A 102 1.56 -23.09 -6.67
CA GLY A 102 1.10 -23.68 -7.93
C GLY A 102 1.34 -22.85 -9.19
N ASN A 103 2.22 -21.86 -9.12
CA ASN A 103 2.64 -21.02 -10.25
C ASN A 103 4.13 -21.24 -10.61
N ASP A 104 4.65 -22.43 -10.29
CA ASP A 104 6.06 -22.82 -10.33
C ASP A 104 6.66 -22.87 -11.76
N ASP A 105 5.81 -22.75 -12.79
CA ASP A 105 6.16 -22.84 -14.21
C ASP A 105 6.40 -21.48 -14.90
N ILE A 106 6.23 -20.35 -14.19
CA ILE A 106 6.61 -19.05 -14.74
C ILE A 106 8.12 -18.90 -14.52
N ASP A 107 8.90 -18.88 -15.61
CA ASP A 107 10.31 -18.50 -15.63
C ASP A 107 10.45 -17.09 -15.03
N ALA A 108 10.53 -17.02 -13.71
CA ALA A 108 10.78 -15.79 -12.97
C ALA A 108 12.23 -15.42 -13.23
N ALA A 109 12.48 -14.75 -14.34
CA ALA A 109 13.60 -13.82 -14.45
C ALA A 109 13.31 -12.70 -13.45
N ALA A 110 13.56 -12.98 -12.17
CA ALA A 110 13.42 -12.05 -11.08
C ALA A 110 14.32 -10.85 -11.40
N ASN A 111 13.71 -9.75 -11.81
CA ASN A 111 14.34 -8.47 -11.59
C ASN A 111 14.10 -8.12 -10.11
N ASP A 112 15.05 -7.41 -9.49
CA ASP A 112 15.05 -7.06 -8.06
C ASP A 112 13.76 -6.36 -7.55
N LEU A 113 12.83 -6.00 -8.45
CA LEU A 113 11.55 -5.33 -8.17
C LEU A 113 10.38 -6.31 -7.89
N ASP A 114 10.44 -7.57 -8.33
CA ASP A 114 9.32 -8.53 -8.29
C ASP A 114 9.15 -9.26 -6.93
N LEU A 115 10.11 -9.07 -6.01
CA LEU A 115 10.11 -9.65 -4.66
C LEU A 115 9.57 -8.69 -3.59
N ASP A 116 9.16 -7.48 -3.97
CA ASP A 116 9.10 -6.35 -3.03
C ASP A 116 7.76 -6.27 -2.29
N LEU A 117 6.60 -6.22 -2.96
CA LEU A 117 5.32 -5.91 -2.30
C LEU A 117 4.91 -6.92 -1.19
N LEU A 118 5.01 -8.24 -1.46
CA LEU A 118 4.70 -9.26 -0.45
C LEU A 118 5.74 -9.29 0.70
N GLN A 119 6.99 -8.96 0.41
CA GLN A 119 8.02 -8.86 1.44
C GLN A 119 7.82 -7.60 2.29
N GLN A 120 7.44 -6.48 1.66
CA GLN A 120 7.02 -5.26 2.34
C GLN A 120 5.85 -5.52 3.28
N HIS A 121 4.81 -6.25 2.84
CA HIS A 121 3.70 -6.65 3.72
C HIS A 121 4.20 -7.36 4.97
N LYS A 122 5.08 -8.37 4.84
CA LYS A 122 5.64 -9.11 5.99
C LYS A 122 6.37 -8.19 6.96
N GLU A 123 7.17 -7.26 6.45
CA GLU A 123 7.91 -6.30 7.28
C GLU A 123 6.99 -5.29 7.96
N ILE A 124 5.98 -4.81 7.25
CA ILE A 124 4.95 -3.91 7.78
C ILE A 124 4.15 -4.63 8.87
N HIS A 125 3.71 -5.87 8.65
CA HIS A 125 3.01 -6.69 9.64
C HIS A 125 3.87 -6.91 10.88
N ALA A 126 5.15 -7.28 10.73
CA ALA A 126 6.04 -7.43 11.88
C ALA A 126 6.21 -6.12 12.67
N GLY A 127 6.23 -4.96 12.00
CA GLY A 127 6.25 -3.64 12.63
C GLY A 127 4.95 -3.31 13.36
N MET A 128 3.82 -3.57 12.71
CA MET A 128 2.48 -3.37 13.25
C MET A 128 2.22 -4.25 14.46
N ASP A 129 2.58 -5.52 14.44
CA ASP A 129 2.39 -6.44 15.57
C ASP A 129 3.03 -5.89 16.84
N ARG A 130 4.25 -5.34 16.72
CA ARG A 130 4.96 -4.71 17.85
C ARG A 130 4.28 -3.42 18.33
N LEU A 131 3.77 -2.61 17.41
CA LEU A 131 3.04 -1.39 17.75
C LEU A 131 1.71 -1.71 18.44
N GLU A 132 0.92 -2.62 17.86
CA GLU A 132 -0.36 -3.07 18.36
C GLU A 132 -0.23 -3.66 19.77
N ASP A 133 0.73 -4.58 19.96
CA ASP A 133 1.01 -5.21 21.26
C ASP A 133 1.31 -4.16 22.36
N TYR A 134 2.16 -3.18 22.07
CA TYR A 134 2.45 -2.09 23.02
C TYR A 134 1.22 -1.22 23.32
N LEU A 135 0.47 -0.81 22.29
CA LEU A 135 -0.75 -0.01 22.48
C LEU A 135 -1.82 -0.80 23.24
N GLN A 136 -1.88 -2.11 23.04
CA GLN A 136 -2.80 -3.01 23.71
C GLN A 136 -2.48 -3.15 25.20
N ARG A 137 -1.19 -3.30 25.56
CA ARG A 137 -0.72 -3.25 26.96
C ARG A 137 -1.02 -1.92 27.63
N CYS A 138 -0.81 -0.81 26.92
CA CYS A 138 -1.19 0.53 27.41
C CYS A 138 -2.71 0.64 27.64
N ARG A 139 -3.52 0.05 26.76
CA ARG A 139 -4.99 0.07 26.86
C ARG A 139 -5.52 -0.67 28.08
N VAL A 140 -4.88 -1.77 28.46
CA VAL A 140 -5.27 -2.58 29.64
C VAL A 140 -4.59 -2.12 30.93
N GLY A 141 -3.67 -1.15 30.86
CA GLY A 141 -2.98 -0.58 32.02
C GLY A 141 -1.76 -1.37 32.49
N GLU A 142 -1.25 -2.30 31.66
CA GLU A 142 0.01 -3.02 31.93
C GLU A 142 1.22 -2.10 31.74
N ASP A 143 1.15 -1.19 30.76
CA ASP A 143 2.17 -0.20 30.46
C ASP A 143 1.61 1.23 30.59
N GLU A 144 2.46 2.19 30.96
CA GLU A 144 2.16 3.61 30.82
C GLU A 144 2.47 4.08 29.38
N LEU A 145 1.53 4.79 28.77
CA LEU A 145 1.70 5.32 27.41
C LEU A 145 2.85 6.33 27.34
N ARG A 146 3.95 5.91 26.72
CA ARG A 146 5.08 6.76 26.34
C ARG A 146 5.07 7.04 24.84
N LEU A 147 4.89 8.30 24.46
CA LEU A 147 4.85 8.75 23.06
C LEU A 147 6.18 8.51 22.32
N GLN A 148 7.31 8.57 23.02
CA GLN A 148 8.61 8.24 22.44
C GLN A 148 8.72 6.76 22.06
N GLU A 149 8.08 5.87 22.81
CA GLU A 149 8.06 4.44 22.48
C GLU A 149 7.14 4.16 21.29
N VAL A 150 5.98 4.81 21.23
CA VAL A 150 5.12 4.77 20.03
C VAL A 150 5.93 5.23 18.80
N LYS A 151 6.68 6.34 18.92
CA LYS A 151 7.53 6.84 17.84
C LYS A 151 8.55 5.80 17.39
N ARG A 152 9.29 5.21 18.33
CA ARG A 152 10.34 4.23 18.05
C ARG A 152 9.77 3.01 17.32
N LEU A 153 8.58 2.54 17.72
CA LEU A 153 7.88 1.44 17.07
C LEU A 153 7.44 1.80 15.65
N MET A 154 6.85 2.99 15.46
CA MET A 154 6.49 3.51 14.14
C MET A 154 7.72 3.67 13.23
N ASP A 155 8.81 4.26 13.71
CA ASP A 155 10.06 4.42 12.96
C ASP A 155 10.60 3.08 12.42
N GLY A 156 10.36 1.99 13.16
CA GLY A 156 10.85 0.65 12.80
C GLY A 156 10.26 0.05 11.53
N PHE A 157 9.15 0.60 11.01
CA PHE A 157 8.56 0.17 9.74
C PHE A 157 8.09 1.35 8.87
N ALA A 158 8.45 2.57 9.22
CA ALA A 158 8.03 3.77 8.50
C ALA A 158 8.48 3.74 7.05
N ALA A 159 9.76 3.52 6.79
CA ALA A 159 10.32 3.57 5.44
C ALA A 159 9.64 2.55 4.52
N VAL A 160 9.51 1.30 4.98
CA VAL A 160 8.87 0.23 4.19
C VAL A 160 7.39 0.51 3.95
N LEU A 161 6.65 1.03 4.94
CA LEU A 161 5.25 1.42 4.76
C LEU A 161 5.11 2.52 3.71
N TRP A 162 5.89 3.60 3.79
CA TRP A 162 5.77 4.71 2.83
C TRP A 162 6.11 4.29 1.40
N THR A 163 7.18 3.50 1.24
CA THR A 163 7.54 2.92 -0.07
C THR A 163 6.41 2.05 -0.60
N HIS A 164 5.89 1.14 0.21
CA HIS A 164 4.81 0.23 -0.16
C HIS A 164 3.56 0.98 -0.66
N LEU A 165 3.11 1.99 0.11
CA LEU A 165 1.91 2.74 -0.23
C LEU A 165 2.05 3.52 -1.56
N ASP A 166 3.26 3.85 -2.00
CA ASP A 166 3.53 4.54 -3.26
C ASP A 166 3.73 3.55 -4.42
N GLU A 167 4.49 2.48 -4.19
CA GLU A 167 4.85 1.50 -5.20
C GLU A 167 3.67 0.66 -5.65
N GLU A 168 2.80 0.24 -4.74
CA GLU A 168 1.63 -0.53 -5.11
C GLU A 168 0.69 0.30 -6.00
N VAL A 169 0.43 1.55 -5.63
CA VAL A 169 -0.37 2.48 -6.44
C VAL A 169 0.26 2.64 -7.82
N ARG A 170 1.58 2.83 -7.90
CA ARG A 170 2.32 2.95 -9.17
C ARG A 170 2.16 1.69 -10.03
N THR A 171 2.26 0.50 -9.44
CA THR A 171 2.11 -0.79 -10.12
C THR A 171 0.70 -1.01 -10.65
N LEU A 172 -0.32 -0.46 -9.98
CA LEU A 172 -1.73 -0.56 -10.39
C LEU A 172 -2.19 0.56 -11.33
N ARG A 173 -1.32 1.50 -11.74
CA ARG A 173 -1.70 2.59 -12.64
C ARG A 173 -2.03 2.10 -14.04
N ALA A 174 -2.75 2.95 -14.77
CA ALA A 174 -3.20 2.63 -16.12
C ALA A 174 -2.08 2.22 -17.07
N GLU A 175 -0.89 2.83 -16.95
CA GLU A 175 0.27 2.55 -17.81
C GLU A 175 0.79 1.12 -17.64
N ASN A 176 0.70 0.56 -16.43
CA ASN A 176 1.13 -0.81 -16.18
C ASN A 176 -0.02 -1.81 -16.44
N MET A 177 -1.23 -1.51 -15.96
CA MET A 177 -2.40 -2.38 -16.14
C MET A 177 -2.72 -2.66 -17.61
N ARG A 178 -2.57 -1.68 -18.50
CA ARG A 178 -2.82 -1.83 -19.95
C ARG A 178 -1.85 -2.77 -20.66
N LYS A 179 -0.72 -3.12 -20.05
CA LYS A 179 0.26 -4.06 -20.63
C LYS A 179 -0.24 -5.51 -20.55
N TYR A 180 -1.08 -5.80 -19.55
CA TYR A 180 -1.46 -7.17 -19.19
C TYR A 180 -2.96 -7.44 -19.35
N TRP A 181 -3.81 -6.43 -19.16
CA TRP A 181 -5.25 -6.58 -19.09
C TRP A 181 -5.95 -5.85 -20.23
N THR A 182 -7.07 -6.41 -20.69
CA THR A 182 -8.00 -5.73 -21.59
C THR A 182 -9.13 -5.06 -20.82
N LEU A 183 -9.76 -4.03 -21.40
CA LEU A 183 -10.93 -3.35 -20.80
C LEU A 183 -12.08 -4.31 -20.43
N ALA A 184 -12.29 -5.38 -21.21
CA ALA A 184 -13.32 -6.37 -20.93
C ALA A 184 -13.00 -7.20 -19.68
N GLU A 185 -11.72 -7.47 -19.43
CA GLU A 185 -11.25 -8.22 -18.26
C GLU A 185 -11.26 -7.38 -16.99
N LEU A 186 -10.99 -6.07 -17.09
CA LEU A 186 -11.09 -5.15 -15.95
C LEU A 186 -12.47 -5.15 -15.29
N LYS A 187 -13.53 -5.45 -16.04
CA LYS A 187 -14.89 -5.58 -15.51
C LYS A 187 -15.07 -6.77 -14.55
N LYS A 188 -14.13 -7.72 -14.56
CA LYS A 188 -14.15 -8.93 -13.73
C LYS A 188 -13.29 -8.80 -12.48
N PHE A 189 -12.61 -7.67 -12.28
CA PHE A 189 -11.78 -7.46 -11.11
C PHE A 189 -12.64 -7.46 -9.83
N PRO A 190 -12.11 -8.00 -8.72
CA PRO A 190 -12.70 -7.83 -7.41
C PRO A 190 -12.50 -6.37 -6.97
N VAL A 191 -13.55 -5.56 -7.10
CA VAL A 191 -13.61 -4.14 -6.68
C VAL A 191 -14.75 -3.91 -5.72
#